data_AF-A0A5N4E605-F1
#
_entry.id   AF-A0A5N4E605-F1
#
_cell.length_a   1.000
_cell.length_b   1.000
_cell.length_c   1.000
_cell.angle_alpha   90.00
_cell.angle_beta   90.00
_cell.angle_gamma   90.00
#
_symmetry.space_group_name_H-M   'P 1'
#
loop_
_entity.id
_entity.type
_entity.pdbx_description
1 polymer ?
#
loop_
_entity_poly.entity_id
_entity_poly.type
_entity_poly.pdbx_seq_one_letter_code
_entity_poly.pdbx_strand_id
1 'polypeptide(L)'
;MAEEGEVLKITRDLKAAVSAILQGFGGGQQPVTDASAELHRLCGCLELLLQFDQKEQKGFLRPRKDYWDFLCTALGQQRGNTEPARFVHSQSKLKTSLGKGRAFIRFCLARGQLAEFLQLCLLNPELIREWYGPRSPLVCPELQEDILDSLYALNEVAFDLDLQRPDLDGAWPMFSE
;
A
#
# COMPACT_ATOMS: atom_id res chain seq x y z
N MET A 1 21.69 -3.21 -15.08
CA MET A 1 22.52 -2.19 -14.38
C MET A 1 21.74 -0.92 -14.05
N ALA A 2 21.04 -0.25 -14.99
CA ALA A 2 20.19 0.90 -14.65
C ALA A 2 18.85 0.46 -14.00
N GLU A 3 18.24 -0.60 -14.51
CA GLU A 3 16.91 -1.09 -14.09
C GLU A 3 16.89 -1.70 -12.68
N GLU A 4 17.96 -2.42 -12.31
CA GLU A 4 18.17 -2.93 -10.95
C GLU A 4 18.36 -1.78 -9.93
N GLY A 5 18.93 -0.65 -10.39
CA GLY A 5 19.06 0.55 -9.58
C GLY A 5 17.72 1.21 -9.23
N GLU A 6 16.71 1.10 -10.10
CA GLU A 6 15.38 1.66 -9.85
C GLU A 6 14.61 0.87 -8.78
N VAL A 7 14.63 -0.46 -8.86
CA VAL A 7 14.01 -1.34 -7.84
C VAL A 7 14.62 -1.09 -6.47
N LEU A 8 15.95 -1.07 -6.40
CA LEU A 8 16.67 -0.81 -5.16
C LEU A 8 16.38 0.60 -4.62
N LYS A 9 16.19 1.59 -5.50
CA LYS A 9 15.79 2.93 -5.11
C LYS A 9 14.39 2.94 -4.51
N ILE A 10 13.41 2.32 -5.14
CA ILE A 10 12.01 2.28 -4.66
C ILE A 10 11.93 1.61 -3.28
N THR A 11 12.59 0.46 -3.10
CA THR A 11 12.63 -0.22 -1.79
C THR A 11 13.34 0.63 -0.74
N ARG A 12 14.45 1.30 -1.10
CA ARG A 12 15.16 2.21 -0.19
C ARG A 12 14.31 3.42 0.21
N ASP A 13 13.60 4.02 -0.73
CA ASP A 13 12.74 5.19 -0.49
C ASP A 13 11.57 4.82 0.43
N LEU A 14 10.99 3.62 0.29
CA LEU A 14 10.00 3.10 1.25
C LEU A 14 10.61 2.91 2.65
N LYS A 15 11.77 2.24 2.75
CA LYS A 15 12.49 2.04 4.03
C LYS A 15 12.81 3.36 4.72
N ALA A 16 13.21 4.37 3.96
CA ALA A 16 13.47 5.71 4.47
C ALA A 16 12.19 6.40 4.98
N ALA A 17 11.06 6.25 4.28
CA ALA A 17 9.77 6.79 4.71
C ALA A 17 9.27 6.12 6.01
N VAL A 18 9.41 4.80 6.13
CA VAL A 18 9.15 4.06 7.37
C VAL A 18 10.03 4.58 8.50
N SER A 19 11.34 4.71 8.26
CA SER A 19 12.28 5.19 9.27
C SER A 19 11.94 6.60 9.78
N ALA A 20 11.48 7.49 8.89
CA ALA A 20 11.04 8.83 9.27
C ALA A 20 9.81 8.79 10.20
N ILE A 21 8.84 7.92 9.92
CA ILE A 21 7.68 7.70 10.81
C ILE A 21 8.15 7.19 12.18
N LEU A 22 9.03 6.18 12.21
CA LEU A 22 9.50 5.61 13.48
C LEU A 22 10.28 6.62 14.32
N GLN A 23 11.10 7.46 13.70
CA GLN A 23 11.85 8.51 14.40
C GLN A 23 10.95 9.62 14.94
N GLY A 24 9.90 9.99 14.20
CA GLY A 24 8.96 11.05 14.62
C GLY A 24 7.88 10.59 15.60
N PHE A 25 7.48 9.31 15.55
CA PHE A 25 6.25 8.82 16.19
C PHE A 25 6.40 7.50 16.96
N GLY A 26 7.54 6.79 16.83
CA GLY A 26 7.75 5.46 17.45
C GLY A 26 7.82 5.44 18.98
N GLY A 27 7.79 6.61 19.63
CA GLY A 27 7.72 6.72 21.10
C GLY A 27 6.30 6.79 21.67
N GLY A 28 5.25 6.73 20.83
CA GLY A 28 3.85 6.74 21.28
C GLY A 28 3.37 8.07 21.90
N GLN A 29 4.13 9.15 21.73
CA GLN A 29 3.80 10.46 22.31
C GLN A 29 2.65 11.16 21.56
N GLN A 30 2.57 10.98 20.24
CA GLN A 30 1.52 11.50 19.38
C GLN A 30 1.26 10.53 18.22
N PRO A 31 0.01 10.39 17.76
CA PRO A 31 -0.29 9.59 16.58
C PRO A 31 0.16 10.32 15.31
N VAL A 32 0.43 9.54 14.26
CA VAL A 32 0.54 10.04 12.89
C VAL A 32 -0.85 10.47 12.43
N THR A 33 -0.97 11.66 11.84
CA THR A 33 -2.25 12.21 11.38
C THR A 33 -2.20 12.57 9.90
N ASP A 34 -3.33 12.98 9.33
CA ASP A 34 -3.40 13.47 7.95
C ASP A 34 -2.57 14.74 7.68
N ALA A 35 -2.16 15.46 8.73
CA ALA A 35 -1.26 16.60 8.62
C ALA A 35 0.24 16.20 8.59
N SER A 36 0.58 14.92 8.77
CA SER A 36 1.98 14.47 8.81
C SER A 36 2.57 14.35 7.41
N ALA A 37 3.64 15.10 7.12
CA ALA A 37 4.36 15.01 5.85
C ALA A 37 4.99 13.61 5.65
N GLU A 38 5.37 12.96 6.75
CA GLU A 38 5.89 11.59 6.78
C GLU A 38 4.84 10.58 6.30
N LEU A 39 3.55 10.77 6.65
CA LEU A 39 2.46 9.92 6.18
C LEU A 39 2.29 10.04 4.67
N HIS A 40 2.28 11.28 4.15
CA HIS A 40 2.17 11.53 2.72
C HIS A 40 3.31 10.83 1.95
N ARG A 41 4.55 10.94 2.47
CA ARG A 41 5.72 10.28 1.89
C ARG A 41 5.61 8.76 1.94
N LEU A 42 5.22 8.18 3.09
CA LEU A 42 5.03 6.73 3.24
C LEU A 42 4.01 6.20 2.24
N CYS A 43 2.82 6.82 2.17
CA CYS A 43 1.74 6.44 1.27
C CYS A 43 2.18 6.52 -0.21
N GLY A 44 2.88 7.60 -0.60
CA GLY A 44 3.41 7.76 -1.95
C GLY A 44 4.47 6.71 -2.30
N CYS A 45 5.43 6.43 -1.40
CA CYS A 45 6.44 5.40 -1.62
C CYS A 45 5.81 3.99 -1.75
N LEU A 46 4.83 3.67 -0.92
CA LEU A 46 4.15 2.37 -0.97
C LEU A 46 3.30 2.22 -2.23
N GLU A 47 2.56 3.26 -2.63
CA GLU A 47 1.81 3.27 -3.90
C GLU A 47 2.74 3.05 -5.10
N LEU A 48 3.87 3.79 -5.15
CA LEU A 48 4.86 3.62 -6.21
C LEU A 48 5.39 2.19 -6.26
N LEU A 49 5.69 1.60 -5.10
CA LEU A 49 6.15 0.22 -5.00
C LEU A 49 5.11 -0.77 -5.53
N LEU A 50 3.84 -0.61 -5.13
CA LEU A 50 2.72 -1.46 -5.54
C LEU A 50 2.35 -1.29 -7.02
N GLN A 51 2.73 -0.18 -7.65
CA GLN A 51 2.54 0.05 -9.09
C GLN A 51 3.75 -0.34 -9.93
N PHE A 52 4.92 -0.51 -9.31
CA PHE A 52 6.16 -0.76 -10.04
C PHE A 52 6.13 -2.11 -10.76
N ASP A 53 6.34 -2.03 -12.07
CA ASP A 53 6.28 -3.16 -13.01
C ASP A 53 4.94 -3.92 -12.96
N GLN A 54 3.85 -3.26 -12.57
CA GLN A 54 2.52 -3.84 -12.66
C GLN A 54 2.11 -4.02 -14.12
N LYS A 55 1.61 -5.20 -14.46
CA LYS A 55 1.15 -5.55 -15.80
C LYS A 55 -0.17 -4.86 -16.10
N GLU A 56 -0.29 -4.27 -17.29
CA GLU A 56 -1.57 -3.74 -17.76
C GLU A 56 -2.58 -4.88 -17.95
N GLN A 57 -3.58 -4.95 -17.08
CA GLN A 57 -4.67 -5.90 -17.19
C GLN A 57 -5.71 -5.37 -18.20
N LYS A 58 -5.46 -5.52 -19.50
CA LYS A 58 -6.34 -5.00 -20.57
C LYS A 58 -7.62 -5.81 -20.71
N GLY A 59 -8.76 -5.15 -20.51
CA GLY A 59 -10.06 -5.60 -21.00
C GLY A 59 -10.70 -4.46 -21.79
N PHE A 60 -11.15 -4.72 -23.02
CA PHE A 60 -11.59 -3.70 -24.01
C PHE A 60 -12.74 -2.79 -23.54
N LEU A 61 -13.46 -3.16 -22.47
CA LEU A 61 -14.58 -2.42 -21.87
C LEU A 61 -14.54 -2.36 -20.33
N ARG A 62 -13.44 -2.82 -19.71
CA ARG A 62 -13.36 -2.93 -18.25
C ARG A 62 -12.60 -1.72 -17.69
N PRO A 63 -13.01 -1.16 -16.52
CA PRO A 63 -12.24 -0.11 -15.85
C PRO A 63 -10.78 -0.50 -15.70
N ARG A 64 -9.87 0.49 -15.77
CA ARG A 64 -8.44 0.28 -15.55
C ARG A 64 -8.24 -0.32 -14.16
N LYS A 65 -7.66 -1.50 -14.13
CA LYS A 65 -7.26 -2.16 -12.89
C LYS A 65 -5.99 -1.53 -12.35
N ASP A 66 -5.83 -1.57 -11.04
CA ASP A 66 -4.66 -1.07 -10.32
C ASP A 66 -4.29 -2.05 -9.18
N TYR A 67 -3.34 -1.69 -8.31
CA TYR A 67 -2.90 -2.55 -7.21
C TYR A 67 -4.02 -2.95 -6.26
N TRP A 68 -5.09 -2.15 -6.14
CA TRP A 68 -6.27 -2.55 -5.37
C TRP A 68 -6.93 -3.83 -5.90
N ASP A 69 -7.03 -4.00 -7.23
CA ASP A 69 -7.63 -5.19 -7.80
C ASP A 69 -6.78 -6.45 -7.53
N PHE A 70 -5.45 -6.29 -7.53
CA PHE A 70 -4.53 -7.34 -7.09
C PHE A 70 -4.78 -7.69 -5.62
N LEU A 71 -4.76 -6.70 -4.71
CA LEU A 71 -4.96 -6.90 -3.27
C LEU A 71 -6.32 -7.56 -3.00
N CYS A 72 -7.38 -7.08 -3.63
CA CYS A 72 -8.73 -7.62 -3.48
C CYS A 72 -8.80 -9.08 -3.97
N THR A 73 -8.15 -9.40 -5.10
CA THR A 73 -8.09 -10.78 -5.62
C THR A 73 -7.32 -11.70 -4.68
N ALA A 74 -6.15 -11.26 -4.21
CA ALA A 74 -5.29 -12.04 -3.34
C ALA A 74 -5.96 -12.29 -1.98
N LEU A 75 -6.51 -11.25 -1.34
CA LEU A 75 -7.25 -11.39 -0.07
C LEU A 75 -8.47 -12.30 -0.20
N GLY A 76 -9.18 -12.23 -1.34
CA GLY A 76 -10.30 -13.11 -1.64
C GLY A 76 -9.92 -14.59 -1.69
N GLN A 77 -8.75 -14.92 -2.27
CA GLN A 77 -8.22 -16.28 -2.30
C GLN A 77 -7.83 -16.80 -0.90
N GLN A 78 -7.33 -15.93 -0.02
CA GLN A 78 -6.79 -16.35 1.28
C GLN A 78 -7.83 -16.41 2.40
N ARG A 79 -8.64 -15.35 2.55
CA ARG A 79 -9.54 -15.17 3.71
C ARG A 79 -10.98 -14.81 3.33
N GLY A 80 -11.30 -14.77 2.03
CA GLY A 80 -12.61 -14.34 1.56
C GLY A 80 -12.88 -12.86 1.89
N ASN A 81 -14.00 -12.57 2.55
CA ASN A 81 -14.45 -11.21 2.82
C ASN A 81 -13.78 -10.59 4.08
N THR A 82 -12.65 -9.92 3.89
CA THR A 82 -11.88 -9.29 4.98
C THR A 82 -12.47 -7.95 5.42
N GLU A 83 -12.14 -7.49 6.64
CA GLU A 83 -12.58 -6.18 7.14
C GLU A 83 -12.14 -5.01 6.25
N PRO A 84 -10.86 -4.92 5.79
CA PRO A 84 -10.46 -3.87 4.86
C PRO A 84 -11.24 -3.91 3.55
N ALA A 85 -11.53 -5.11 3.00
CA ALA A 85 -12.31 -5.23 1.78
C ALA A 85 -13.73 -4.69 1.96
N ARG A 86 -14.41 -5.05 3.06
CA ARG A 86 -15.73 -4.50 3.40
C ARG A 86 -15.70 -2.99 3.57
N PHE A 87 -14.67 -2.47 4.24
CA PHE A 87 -14.49 -1.04 4.42
C PHE A 87 -14.34 -0.32 3.07
N VAL A 88 -13.47 -0.80 2.18
CA VAL A 88 -13.27 -0.16 0.86
C VAL A 88 -14.54 -0.25 0.00
N HIS A 89 -15.27 -1.36 0.07
CA HIS A 89 -16.56 -1.51 -0.62
C HIS A 89 -17.65 -0.56 -0.10
N SER A 90 -17.58 -0.12 1.16
CA SER A 90 -18.54 0.85 1.70
C SER A 90 -18.21 2.30 1.30
N GLN A 91 -17.03 2.58 0.75
CA GLN A 91 -16.61 3.89 0.26
C GLN A 91 -17.24 4.23 -1.10
N SER A 92 -18.55 4.49 -1.10
CA SER A 92 -19.35 4.76 -2.32
C SER A 92 -18.90 5.99 -3.12
N LYS A 93 -18.15 6.91 -2.51
CA LYS A 93 -17.61 8.11 -3.16
C LYS A 93 -16.39 7.83 -4.03
N LEU A 94 -15.66 6.74 -3.77
CA LEU A 94 -14.44 6.35 -4.48
C LEU A 94 -14.77 5.56 -5.74
N LYS A 95 -14.43 6.12 -6.90
CA LYS A 95 -14.82 5.62 -8.22
C LYS A 95 -13.71 4.81 -8.89
N THR A 96 -12.46 5.10 -8.57
CA THR A 96 -11.30 4.48 -9.22
C THR A 96 -10.75 3.31 -8.40
N SER A 97 -10.07 2.38 -9.08
CA SER A 97 -9.34 1.31 -8.38
C SER A 97 -8.21 1.88 -7.52
N LEU A 98 -7.50 2.88 -8.05
CA LEU A 98 -6.44 3.60 -7.34
C LEU A 98 -6.94 4.23 -6.02
N GLY A 99 -8.02 5.01 -6.06
CA GLY A 99 -8.62 5.62 -4.87
C GLY A 99 -9.04 4.60 -3.82
N LYS A 100 -9.60 3.46 -4.26
CA LYS A 100 -9.92 2.33 -3.37
C LYS A 100 -8.68 1.71 -2.73
N GLY A 101 -7.59 1.57 -3.48
CA GLY A 101 -6.29 1.12 -2.97
C GLY A 101 -5.72 2.07 -1.93
N ARG A 102 -5.86 3.38 -2.14
CA ARG A 102 -5.45 4.40 -1.17
C ARG A 102 -6.27 4.31 0.12
N ALA A 103 -7.58 4.11 0.01
CA ALA A 103 -8.45 3.89 1.17
C ALA A 103 -8.08 2.62 1.94
N PHE A 104 -7.75 1.53 1.24
CA PHE A 104 -7.25 0.30 1.85
C PHE A 104 -5.98 0.54 2.68
N ILE A 105 -4.97 1.20 2.10
CA ILE A 105 -3.69 1.47 2.79
C ILE A 105 -3.96 2.27 4.07
N ARG A 106 -4.73 3.36 3.99
CA ARG A 106 -5.07 4.20 5.14
C ARG A 106 -5.80 3.42 6.22
N PHE A 107 -6.77 2.60 5.83
CA PHE A 107 -7.50 1.74 6.75
C PHE A 107 -6.55 0.77 7.48
N CYS A 108 -5.68 0.08 6.75
CA CYS A 108 -4.75 -0.87 7.35
C CYS A 108 -3.73 -0.20 8.26
N LEU A 109 -3.24 1.01 7.93
CA LEU A 109 -2.38 1.81 8.81
C LEU A 109 -3.10 2.17 10.11
N ALA A 110 -4.33 2.70 10.03
CA ALA A 110 -5.15 3.05 11.20
C ALA A 110 -5.49 1.85 12.10
N ARG A 111 -5.43 0.63 11.55
CA ARG A 111 -5.61 -0.62 12.29
C ARG A 111 -4.31 -1.26 12.79
N GLY A 112 -3.14 -0.77 12.37
CA GLY A 112 -1.86 -1.44 12.64
C GLY A 112 -1.79 -2.84 12.00
N GLN A 113 -2.33 -2.98 10.78
CA GLN A 113 -2.47 -4.28 10.10
C GLN A 113 -1.95 -4.29 8.65
N LEU A 114 -1.20 -3.25 8.25
CA LEU A 114 -0.73 -3.11 6.86
C LEU A 114 0.20 -4.25 6.45
N ALA A 115 1.15 -4.60 7.31
CA ALA A 115 2.12 -5.67 7.04
C ALA A 115 1.41 -7.03 6.92
N GLU A 116 0.49 -7.33 7.82
CA GLU A 116 -0.26 -8.59 7.85
C GLU A 116 -1.09 -8.78 6.60
N PHE A 117 -1.85 -7.77 6.18
CA PHE A 117 -2.67 -7.90 4.99
C PHE A 117 -1.82 -7.94 3.71
N LEU A 118 -0.70 -7.21 3.65
CA LEU A 118 0.20 -7.31 2.50
C LEU A 118 0.88 -8.68 2.45
N GLN A 119 1.35 -9.20 3.59
CA GLN A 119 1.92 -10.56 3.68
C GLN A 119 0.93 -11.60 3.17
N LEU A 120 -0.34 -11.52 3.59
CA LEU A 120 -1.39 -12.41 3.07
C LEU A 120 -1.54 -12.31 1.55
N CYS A 121 -1.45 -11.10 0.97
CA CYS A 121 -1.53 -10.92 -0.48
C CYS A 121 -0.35 -11.54 -1.23
N LEU A 122 0.79 -11.70 -0.57
CA LEU A 122 2.03 -12.20 -1.17
C LEU A 122 2.23 -13.72 -1.05
N LEU A 123 1.28 -14.44 -0.43
CA LEU A 123 1.36 -15.90 -0.23
C LEU A 123 1.26 -16.74 -1.51
N ASN A 124 0.81 -16.17 -2.63
CA ASN A 124 0.66 -16.88 -3.90
C ASN A 124 1.59 -16.30 -4.98
N PRO A 125 2.81 -16.85 -5.14
CA PRO A 125 3.78 -16.38 -6.14
C PRO A 125 3.27 -16.41 -7.58
N GLU A 126 2.41 -17.37 -7.91
CA GLU A 126 1.84 -17.47 -9.26
C GLU A 126 0.88 -16.31 -9.53
N LEU A 127 0.02 -15.97 -8.58
CA LEU A 127 -0.85 -14.79 -8.67
C LEU A 127 -0.02 -13.51 -8.77
N ILE A 128 1.04 -13.37 -7.96
CA ILE A 128 1.93 -12.20 -8.05
C ILE A 128 2.50 -12.10 -9.48
N ARG A 129 3.01 -13.20 -10.04
CA ARG A 129 3.56 -13.23 -11.40
C ARG A 129 2.52 -12.99 -12.49
N GLU A 130 1.23 -13.23 -12.26
CA GLU A 130 0.16 -12.83 -13.18
C GLU A 130 -0.04 -11.31 -13.22
N TRP A 131 0.18 -10.63 -12.09
CA TRP A 131 -0.08 -9.20 -11.92
C TRP A 131 1.15 -8.32 -12.09
N TYR A 132 2.34 -8.85 -11.85
CA TYR A 132 3.59 -8.11 -11.83
C TYR A 132 4.62 -8.72 -12.77
N GLY A 133 5.41 -7.85 -13.40
CA GLY A 133 6.56 -8.21 -14.20
C GLY A 133 7.78 -8.57 -13.36
N PRO A 134 8.84 -9.07 -14.00
CA PRO A 134 10.03 -9.59 -13.32
C PRO A 134 10.84 -8.52 -12.57
N ARG A 135 10.58 -7.22 -12.79
CA ARG A 135 11.27 -6.13 -12.10
C ARG A 135 10.54 -5.71 -10.82
N SER A 136 9.29 -6.15 -10.61
CA SER A 136 8.58 -5.78 -9.38
C SER A 136 9.31 -6.32 -8.16
N PRO A 137 9.55 -5.52 -7.10
CA PRO A 137 10.09 -6.06 -5.85
C PRO A 137 9.17 -7.13 -5.25
N LEU A 138 7.88 -7.12 -5.62
CA LEU A 138 6.92 -8.11 -5.18
C LEU A 138 7.15 -9.50 -5.79
N VAL A 139 7.96 -9.67 -6.85
CA VAL A 139 8.26 -11.02 -7.39
C VAL A 139 9.54 -11.64 -6.81
N CYS A 140 10.31 -10.88 -6.02
CA CYS A 140 11.59 -11.28 -5.42
C CYS A 140 11.40 -11.57 -3.92
N PRO A 141 11.53 -12.82 -3.45
CA PRO A 141 11.28 -13.18 -2.05
C PRO A 141 12.12 -12.38 -1.04
N GLU A 142 13.39 -12.13 -1.35
CA GLU A 142 14.32 -11.40 -0.50
C GLU A 142 13.86 -9.94 -0.31
N LEU A 143 13.38 -9.32 -1.39
CA LEU A 143 12.83 -7.96 -1.33
C LEU A 143 11.46 -7.95 -0.64
N GLN A 144 10.62 -8.98 -0.80
CA GLN A 144 9.35 -9.10 -0.08
C GLN A 144 9.59 -9.13 1.43
N GLU A 145 10.51 -9.97 1.91
CA GLU A 145 10.88 -10.08 3.32
C GLU A 145 11.35 -8.72 3.86
N ASP A 146 12.30 -8.10 3.16
CA ASP A 146 12.82 -6.76 3.47
C ASP A 146 11.73 -5.67 3.58
N ILE A 147 10.74 -5.72 2.68
CA ILE A 147 9.61 -4.79 2.66
C ILE A 147 8.67 -5.07 3.83
N LEU A 148 8.31 -6.33 4.05
CA LEU A 148 7.39 -6.73 5.11
C LEU A 148 7.97 -6.41 6.48
N ASP A 149 9.24 -6.70 6.73
CA ASP A 149 9.93 -6.37 7.98
C ASP A 149 9.87 -4.87 8.28
N SER A 150 10.05 -4.04 7.24
CA SER A 150 9.95 -2.59 7.35
C SER A 150 8.52 -2.16 7.69
N LEU A 151 7.51 -2.78 7.08
CA LEU A 151 6.10 -2.47 7.37
C LEU A 151 5.67 -2.97 8.74
N TYR A 152 6.18 -4.11 9.22
CA TYR A 152 5.89 -4.63 10.56
C TYR A 152 6.37 -3.68 11.66
N ALA A 153 7.47 -2.96 11.44
CA ALA A 153 7.93 -1.95 12.38
C ALA A 153 6.90 -0.83 12.61
N LEU A 154 5.98 -0.59 11.66
CA LEU A 154 4.92 0.41 11.80
C LEU A 154 3.77 -0.04 12.71
N ASN A 155 3.67 -1.32 13.07
CA ASN A 155 2.54 -1.82 13.87
C ASN A 155 2.46 -1.20 15.28
N GLU A 156 3.61 -0.78 15.83
CA GLU A 156 3.68 -0.10 17.13
C GLU A 156 3.39 1.40 17.05
N VAL A 157 3.16 1.93 15.84
CA VAL A 157 2.86 3.35 15.62
C VAL A 157 1.35 3.55 15.55
N ALA A 158 0.85 4.50 16.34
CA ALA A 158 -0.55 4.91 16.28
C ALA A 158 -0.81 5.82 15.07
N PHE A 159 -1.81 5.49 14.26
CA PHE A 159 -2.28 6.31 13.14
C PHE A 159 -3.72 6.75 13.40
N ASP A 160 -3.96 8.06 13.50
CA ASP A 160 -5.28 8.68 13.64
C ASP A 160 -5.63 9.41 12.33
N LEU A 161 -6.33 8.70 11.44
CA LEU A 161 -6.56 9.11 10.06
C LEU A 161 -8.05 9.31 9.78
N ASP A 162 -8.40 10.32 8.99
CA ASP A 162 -9.75 10.48 8.44
C ASP A 162 -10.00 9.40 7.37
N LEU A 163 -10.75 8.38 7.73
CA LEU A 163 -11.08 7.27 6.84
C LEU A 163 -12.22 7.59 5.85
N GLN A 164 -12.88 8.74 5.95
CA GLN A 164 -14.03 9.11 5.10
C GLN A 164 -13.66 10.11 3.97
N ARG A 165 -12.36 10.25 3.67
CA ARG A 165 -11.83 11.14 2.64
C ARG A 165 -12.42 10.82 1.25
N PRO A 166 -13.19 11.75 0.63
CA PRO A 166 -13.86 11.49 -0.64
C PRO A 166 -12.97 11.70 -1.87
N ASP A 167 -11.79 12.31 -1.69
CA ASP A 167 -10.92 12.85 -2.74
C ASP A 167 -9.74 11.94 -3.10
N LEU A 168 -9.66 10.73 -2.53
CA LEU A 168 -8.56 9.79 -2.75
C LEU A 168 -8.40 9.33 -4.20
N ASP A 169 -9.44 9.46 -5.04
CA ASP A 169 -9.34 9.20 -6.48
C ASP A 169 -8.33 10.12 -7.18
N GLY A 170 -8.15 11.36 -6.70
CA GLY A 170 -7.29 12.37 -7.33
C GLY A 170 -5.85 12.31 -6.83
N ALA A 171 -5.65 12.38 -5.52
CA ALA A 171 -4.33 12.43 -4.91
C ALA A 171 -4.35 11.88 -3.47
N TRP A 172 -3.16 11.61 -2.93
CA TRP A 172 -3.00 11.49 -1.49
C TRP A 172 -3.34 12.80 -0.79
N PRO A 173 -3.94 12.77 0.41
CA PRO A 173 -4.17 13.98 1.19
C PRO A 173 -2.85 14.75 1.37
N MET A 174 -2.89 16.03 1.02
CA MET A 174 -1.82 16.96 1.34
C MET A 174 -2.01 17.39 2.78
N PHE A 175 -0.91 17.47 3.53
CA PHE A 175 -0.90 18.25 4.75
C PHE A 175 -1.13 19.71 4.33
N SER A 176 -2.23 20.31 4.76
CA SER A 176 -2.44 21.75 4.56
C SER A 176 -1.38 22.50 5.38
N GLU A 177 -0.72 23.49 4.76
CA GLU A 177 0.15 24.46 5.44
C GLU A 177 -0.54 25.17 6.60
#